data_AF-A0A1E7I7N1-F1
#
_entry.id   AF-A0A1E7I7N1-F1
#
_cell.length_a   1.000
_cell.length_b   1.000
_cell.length_c   1.000
_cell.angle_alpha   90.00
_cell.angle_beta   90.00
_cell.angle_gamma   90.00
#
_symmetry.space_group_name_H-M   'P 1'
#
loop_
_entity.id
_entity.type
_entity.pdbx_description
1 polymer ?
#
loop_
_entity_poly.entity_id
_entity_poly.type
_entity_poly.pdbx_seq_one_letter_code
_entity_poly.pdbx_strand_id
1 'polypeptide(L)'
;MIQELPSRSWEIFKYARDLLSTTGLYRIFHVEHAQLYRYAKNPAVFEDARRNPLDQVAQLLKELSEMGGEEGRDVAKIALNLIAQDCGLKVVDIEPAKPVTGSPRAEFLALHNRLHELQAVAQNQDNPLVVEAYADKVKDSLSGFLVRYTVDFQEQGGKVRFSVKPNTARSFWSNFWPFGR
;
A
#
# COMPACT_ATOMS: atom_id res chain seq x y z
N MET A 1 9.71 -34.42 11.06
CA MET A 1 8.43 -33.81 11.45
C MET A 1 8.41 -32.41 10.87
N ILE A 2 7.50 -32.12 9.95
CA ILE A 2 7.33 -30.76 9.42
C ILE A 2 6.61 -30.00 10.53
N GLN A 3 7.33 -29.12 11.22
CA GLN A 3 6.72 -28.27 12.24
C GLN A 3 5.91 -27.22 11.48
N GLU A 4 4.58 -27.26 11.62
CA GLU A 4 3.71 -26.24 11.02
C GLU A 4 4.13 -24.86 11.52
N LEU A 5 4.30 -23.92 10.59
CA LEU A 5 4.67 -22.56 10.92
C LEU A 5 3.52 -21.88 11.67
N PRO A 6 3.82 -21.06 12.70
CA PRO A 6 2.79 -20.38 13.47
C PRO A 6 2.01 -19.41 12.57
N SER A 7 0.69 -19.51 12.60
CA SER A 7 -0.22 -18.75 11.73
C SER A 7 -1.00 -17.66 12.49
N ARG A 8 -1.19 -17.85 13.79
CA ARG A 8 -1.92 -16.93 14.66
C ARG A 8 -0.96 -16.11 15.51
N SER A 9 -1.34 -14.88 15.88
CA SER A 9 -0.49 -13.97 16.67
C SER A 9 0.00 -14.58 17.99
N TRP A 10 -0.86 -15.32 18.71
CA TRP A 10 -0.48 -16.01 19.94
C TRP A 10 0.47 -17.20 19.69
N GLU A 11 0.38 -17.87 18.54
CA GLU A 11 1.31 -18.94 18.13
C GLU A 11 2.68 -18.34 17.81
N ILE A 12 2.71 -17.20 17.13
CA ILE A 12 3.94 -16.44 16.86
C ILE A 12 4.57 -15.98 18.18
N PHE A 13 3.76 -15.46 19.12
CA PHE A 13 4.25 -15.08 20.45
C PHE A 13 4.77 -16.26 21.27
N LYS A 14 4.09 -17.41 21.20
CA LYS A 14 4.55 -18.65 21.83
C LYS A 14 5.88 -19.09 21.24
N TYR A 15 5.99 -19.10 19.91
CA TYR A 15 7.23 -19.41 19.21
C TYR A 15 8.37 -18.46 19.62
N ALA A 16 8.11 -17.15 19.63
CA ALA A 16 9.09 -16.15 20.04
C ALA A 16 9.54 -16.33 21.50
N ARG A 17 8.62 -16.69 22.42
CA ARG A 17 8.96 -16.99 23.81
C ARG A 17 9.82 -18.24 23.93
N ASP A 18 9.50 -19.29 23.18
CA ASP A 18 10.24 -20.55 23.23
C ASP A 18 11.65 -20.37 22.62
N LEU A 19 11.82 -19.48 21.64
CA LEU A 19 13.10 -19.15 21.01
C LEU A 19 13.95 -18.14 21.83
N LEU A 20 13.35 -17.04 22.28
CA LEU A 20 14.06 -15.92 22.93
C LEU A 20 14.08 -16.02 24.46
N SER A 21 13.36 -16.97 25.04
CA SER A 21 13.01 -17.06 26.47
C SER A 21 12.17 -15.88 26.98
N THR A 22 11.58 -16.04 28.16
CA THR A 22 10.88 -14.98 28.88
C THR A 22 11.79 -13.79 29.22
N THR A 23 13.07 -14.04 29.50
CA THR A 23 14.04 -12.96 29.78
C THR A 23 14.34 -12.13 28.54
N GLY A 24 14.42 -12.75 27.35
CA GLY A 24 14.59 -12.02 26.09
C GLY A 24 13.39 -11.15 25.78
N LEU A 25 12.19 -11.70 25.90
CA LEU A 25 10.94 -10.94 25.71
C LEU A 25 10.75 -9.83 26.76
N TYR A 26 11.18 -10.03 28.01
CA TYR A 26 11.17 -8.98 29.03
C TYR A 26 12.01 -7.76 28.63
N ARG A 27 13.18 -7.99 28.01
CA ARG A 27 14.04 -6.90 27.52
C ARG A 27 13.42 -6.11 26.37
N ILE A 28 12.54 -6.74 25.59
CA ILE A 28 11.89 -6.11 24.43
C ILE A 28 10.65 -5.33 24.88
N PHE A 29 9.78 -5.96 25.68
CA PHE A 29 8.47 -5.42 26.01
C PHE A 29 8.37 -4.77 27.39
N HIS A 30 9.36 -4.99 28.27
CA HIS A 30 9.40 -4.46 29.65
C HIS A 30 8.13 -4.77 30.47
N VAL A 31 7.48 -5.91 30.23
CA VAL A 31 6.31 -6.38 30.97
C VAL A 31 6.62 -7.62 31.79
N GLU A 32 5.92 -7.79 32.91
CA GLU A 32 6.11 -8.94 33.79
C GLU A 32 5.99 -10.30 33.08
N HIS A 33 6.76 -11.29 33.55
CA HIS A 33 6.77 -12.63 32.95
C HIS A 33 5.37 -13.25 32.86
N ALA A 34 4.53 -13.07 33.88
CA ALA A 34 3.15 -13.56 33.87
C ALA A 34 2.34 -13.02 32.68
N GLN A 35 2.55 -11.76 32.30
CA GLN A 35 1.89 -11.14 31.16
C GLN A 35 2.40 -11.71 29.83
N LEU A 36 3.71 -11.97 29.72
CA LEU A 36 4.29 -12.64 28.54
C LEU A 36 3.70 -14.04 28.33
N TYR A 37 3.43 -14.78 29.41
CA TYR A 37 2.73 -16.07 29.32
C TYR A 37 1.30 -15.91 28.79
N ARG A 38 0.58 -14.87 29.22
CA ARG A 38 -0.79 -14.60 28.74
C ARG A 38 -0.86 -14.24 27.26
N TYR A 39 0.16 -13.57 26.72
CA TYR A 39 0.26 -13.25 25.28
C TYR A 39 0.47 -14.47 24.39
N ALA A 40 1.08 -15.53 24.92
CA ALA A 40 1.36 -16.78 24.22
C ALA A 40 0.26 -17.84 24.40
N LYS A 41 -0.83 -17.52 25.10
CA LYS A 41 -1.95 -18.46 25.35
C LYS A 41 -2.99 -18.37 24.24
N ASN A 42 -3.57 -19.53 23.91
CA ASN A 42 -4.68 -19.60 22.97
C ASN A 42 -5.94 -19.00 23.62
N PRO A 43 -6.50 -17.90 23.08
CA PRO A 43 -7.67 -17.25 23.63
C PRO A 43 -8.95 -18.09 23.54
N ALA A 44 -9.00 -19.11 22.68
CA ALA A 44 -10.15 -20.01 22.59
C ALA A 44 -10.22 -21.04 23.74
N VAL A 45 -9.11 -21.25 24.45
CA VAL A 45 -9.00 -22.28 25.50
C VAL A 45 -8.80 -21.67 26.88
N PHE A 46 -8.13 -20.51 26.96
CA PHE A 46 -7.76 -19.89 28.22
C PHE A 46 -8.42 -18.52 28.37
N GLU A 47 -9.25 -18.35 29.40
CA GLU A 47 -9.93 -17.08 29.72
C GLU A 47 -8.96 -15.97 30.15
N ASP A 48 -7.77 -16.32 30.66
CA ASP A 48 -6.76 -15.35 31.07
C ASP A 48 -5.85 -14.88 29.91
N ALA A 49 -6.10 -15.37 28.69
CA ALA A 49 -5.42 -14.88 27.49
C ALA A 49 -5.67 -13.38 27.30
N ARG A 50 -4.63 -12.66 26.90
CA ARG A 50 -4.68 -11.21 26.67
C ARG A 50 -4.23 -10.91 25.25
N ARG A 51 -4.80 -9.86 24.65
CA ARG A 51 -4.34 -9.32 23.35
C ARG A 51 -2.86 -9.01 23.44
N ASN A 52 -2.08 -9.65 22.56
CA ASN A 52 -0.65 -9.46 22.52
C ASN A 52 -0.28 -8.18 21.73
N PRO A 53 0.96 -7.69 21.84
CA PRO A 53 1.43 -6.53 21.08
C PRO A 53 1.21 -6.61 19.57
N LEU A 54 1.30 -7.80 18.95
CA LEU A 54 1.04 -7.95 17.51
C LEU A 54 -0.44 -7.67 17.19
N ASP A 55 -1.36 -8.18 18.02
CA ASP A 55 -2.79 -7.90 17.88
C ASP A 55 -3.10 -6.40 18.04
N GLN A 56 -2.40 -5.74 18.98
CA GLN A 56 -2.60 -4.31 19.24
C GLN A 56 -2.11 -3.46 18.08
N VAL A 57 -0.93 -3.76 17.52
CA VAL A 57 -0.41 -3.07 16.33
C VAL A 57 -1.31 -3.34 15.13
N ALA A 58 -1.74 -4.59 14.91
CA ALA A 58 -2.67 -4.92 13.84
C ALA A 58 -3.99 -4.13 13.96
N GLN A 59 -4.55 -4.04 15.16
CA GLN A 59 -5.76 -3.26 15.42
C GLN A 59 -5.55 -1.76 15.15
N LEU A 60 -4.43 -1.19 15.61
CA LEU A 60 -4.08 0.21 15.35
C LEU A 60 -4.00 0.50 13.86
N LEU A 61 -3.26 -0.32 13.10
CA LEU A 61 -3.08 -0.12 11.66
C LEU A 61 -4.40 -0.28 10.89
N LYS A 62 -5.25 -1.22 11.34
CA LYS A 62 -6.60 -1.39 10.80
C LYS A 62 -7.44 -0.12 11.02
N GLU A 63 -7.51 0.37 12.26
CA GLU A 63 -8.28 1.58 12.59
C GLU A 63 -7.76 2.81 11.82
N LEU A 64 -6.43 2.95 11.68
CA LEU A 64 -5.83 4.01 10.85
C LEU A 64 -6.28 3.91 9.39
N SER A 65 -6.29 2.71 8.81
CA SER A 65 -6.72 2.52 7.42
C SER A 65 -8.21 2.76 7.21
N GLU A 66 -9.05 2.40 8.18
CA GLU A 66 -10.51 2.55 8.10
C GLU A 66 -10.93 4.01 8.32
N MET A 67 -10.32 4.70 9.28
CA MET A 67 -10.67 6.09 9.63
C MET A 67 -9.99 7.12 8.73
N GLY A 68 -8.78 6.85 8.26
CA GLY A 68 -7.98 7.78 7.47
C GLY A 68 -8.13 7.64 5.94
N GLY A 69 -8.97 6.72 5.45
CA GLY A 69 -9.17 6.52 4.02
C GLY A 69 -7.89 6.14 3.27
N GLU A 70 -7.63 6.77 2.11
CA GLU A 70 -6.42 6.51 1.32
C GLU A 70 -5.14 6.91 2.06
N GLU A 71 -5.11 8.08 2.71
CA GLU A 71 -3.96 8.55 3.48
C GLU A 71 -3.69 7.64 4.69
N GLY A 72 -4.74 7.20 5.38
CA GLY A 72 -4.63 6.25 6.50
C GLY A 72 -4.06 4.90 6.06
N ARG A 73 -4.47 4.42 4.88
CA ARG A 73 -3.92 3.19 4.28
C ARG A 73 -2.44 3.33 3.95
N ASP A 74 -2.02 4.49 3.47
CA ASP A 74 -0.61 4.77 3.15
C ASP A 74 0.25 4.80 4.41
N VAL A 75 -0.22 5.45 5.46
CA VAL A 75 0.45 5.47 6.78
C VAL A 75 0.56 4.05 7.33
N ALA A 76 -0.49 3.23 7.19
CA ALA A 76 -0.44 1.82 7.60
C ALA A 76 0.62 1.02 6.84
N LYS A 77 0.75 1.23 5.52
CA LYS A 77 1.78 0.60 4.67
C LYS A 77 3.19 1.04 5.07
N ILE A 78 3.40 2.32 5.37
CA ILE A 78 4.69 2.85 5.85
C ILE A 78 5.09 2.17 7.18
N ALA A 79 4.16 2.08 8.13
CA ALA A 79 4.39 1.44 9.42
C ALA A 79 4.72 -0.06 9.28
N LEU A 80 4.06 -0.77 8.37
CA LEU A 80 4.36 -2.18 8.09
C LEU A 80 5.74 -2.35 7.44
N ASN A 81 6.12 -1.49 6.50
CA ASN A 81 7.45 -1.51 5.89
C ASN A 81 8.56 -1.19 6.90
N LEU A 82 8.32 -0.27 7.84
CA LEU A 82 9.22 -0.01 8.97
C LEU A 82 9.49 -1.27 9.80
N ILE A 83 8.45 -2.04 10.12
CA ILE A 83 8.59 -3.29 10.89
C ILE A 83 9.31 -4.37 10.06
N ALA A 84 9.08 -4.40 8.75
CA ALA A 84 9.64 -5.39 7.84
C ALA A 84 11.12 -5.15 7.48
N GLN A 85 11.58 -3.90 7.58
CA GLN A 85 12.91 -3.46 7.15
C GLN A 85 14.05 -4.24 7.81
N ASP A 86 14.00 -4.42 9.13
CA ASP A 86 15.04 -5.12 9.90
C ASP A 86 15.13 -6.61 9.54
N CYS A 87 14.08 -7.16 8.94
CA CYS A 87 14.01 -8.54 8.45
C CYS A 87 14.36 -8.66 6.96
N GLY A 88 14.64 -7.55 6.26
CA GLY A 88 14.87 -7.54 4.82
C GLY A 88 13.63 -7.90 3.99
N LEU A 89 12.43 -7.65 4.54
CA LEU A 89 11.15 -7.97 3.91
C LEU A 89 10.45 -6.70 3.41
N LYS A 90 9.53 -6.87 2.45
CA LYS A 90 8.75 -5.78 1.88
C LYS A 90 7.27 -6.11 1.81
N VAL A 91 6.42 -5.16 2.15
CA VAL A 91 4.97 -5.31 2.13
C VAL A 91 4.40 -4.85 0.80
N VAL A 92 3.64 -5.73 0.16
CA VAL A 92 3.01 -5.49 -1.14
C VAL A 92 1.49 -5.59 -0.97
N ASP A 93 0.76 -4.73 -1.67
CA ASP A 93 -0.71 -4.80 -1.69
C ASP A 93 -1.18 -6.11 -2.33
N ILE A 94 -2.23 -6.70 -1.74
CA ILE A 94 -2.81 -7.97 -2.22
C ILE A 94 -3.61 -7.75 -3.52
N GLU A 95 -4.26 -6.59 -3.66
CA GLU A 95 -5.04 -6.25 -4.85
C GLU A 95 -4.22 -5.33 -5.77
N PRO A 96 -4.16 -5.61 -7.09
CA PRO A 96 -3.51 -4.72 -8.03
C PRO A 96 -4.23 -3.37 -8.07
N ALA A 97 -3.46 -2.29 -8.12
CA ALA A 97 -3.98 -0.92 -8.14
C ALA A 97 -5.10 -0.77 -9.19
N LYS A 98 -6.27 -0.33 -8.72
CA LYS A 98 -7.44 -0.11 -9.56
C LYS A 98 -7.14 1.03 -10.55
N PRO A 99 -7.38 0.87 -11.86
CA PRO A 99 -7.08 1.91 -12.85
C PRO A 99 -7.88 3.18 -12.56
N VAL A 100 -7.16 4.31 -12.40
CA VAL A 100 -7.68 5.55 -11.81
C VAL A 100 -8.51 6.39 -12.80
N THR A 101 -8.40 6.15 -14.13
CA THR A 101 -9.11 6.99 -15.13
C THR A 101 -9.51 6.26 -16.39
N GLY A 102 -10.62 6.64 -17.04
CA GLY A 102 -11.14 5.97 -18.25
C GLY A 102 -10.32 6.07 -19.54
N SER A 103 -9.13 6.68 -19.55
CA SER A 103 -8.28 6.77 -20.75
C SER A 103 -6.78 6.64 -20.43
N PRO A 104 -5.98 5.93 -21.27
CA PRO A 104 -4.53 5.78 -21.08
C PRO A 104 -3.77 7.11 -20.98
N ARG A 105 -4.23 8.14 -21.70
CA ARG A 105 -3.60 9.46 -21.66
C ARG A 105 -3.75 10.13 -20.28
N ALA A 106 -4.93 10.02 -19.68
CA ALA A 106 -5.18 10.59 -18.35
C ALA A 106 -4.34 9.86 -17.29
N GLU A 107 -4.22 8.53 -17.40
CA GLU A 107 -3.34 7.75 -16.52
C GLU A 107 -1.87 8.13 -16.68
N PHE A 108 -1.39 8.32 -17.91
CA PHE A 108 -0.01 8.75 -18.16
C PHE A 108 0.28 10.14 -17.57
N LEU A 109 -0.65 11.10 -17.69
CA LEU A 109 -0.53 12.42 -17.08
C LEU A 109 -0.52 12.35 -15.54
N ALA A 110 -1.39 11.53 -14.96
CA ALA A 110 -1.39 11.30 -13.51
C ALA A 110 -0.07 10.67 -13.04
N LEU A 111 0.47 9.73 -13.81
CA LEU A 111 1.74 9.07 -13.53
C LEU A 111 2.93 10.05 -13.63
N HIS A 112 2.92 10.93 -14.63
CA HIS A 112 3.91 12.00 -14.77
C HIS A 112 3.90 12.94 -13.56
N ASN A 113 2.71 13.35 -13.10
CA ASN A 113 2.59 14.20 -11.91
C ASN A 113 3.11 13.50 -10.65
N ARG A 114 2.77 12.21 -10.46
CA ARG A 114 3.27 11.41 -9.33
C ARG A 114 4.79 11.21 -9.35
N LEU A 115 5.40 11.07 -10.51
CA LEU A 115 6.86 11.06 -10.65
C LEU A 115 7.48 12.39 -10.21
N HIS A 116 6.82 13.50 -10.55
CA HIS A 116 7.26 14.85 -10.16
C HIS A 116 7.13 15.07 -8.63
N GLU A 117 6.07 14.55 -8.02
CA GLU A 117 5.89 14.55 -6.56
C GLU A 117 6.95 13.70 -5.86
N LEU A 118 7.25 12.49 -6.36
CA LEU A 118 8.34 11.66 -5.85
C LEU A 118 9.68 12.39 -5.91
N GLN A 119 9.96 13.08 -7.01
CA GLN A 119 11.18 13.88 -7.16
C GLN A 119 11.24 15.00 -6.12
N ALA A 120 10.12 15.67 -5.82
CA ALA A 120 10.07 16.72 -4.81
C ALA A 120 10.30 16.16 -3.39
N VAL A 121 9.66 15.04 -3.04
CA VAL A 121 9.84 14.34 -1.75
C VAL A 121 11.30 13.88 -1.57
N ALA A 122 11.91 13.34 -2.62
CA ALA A 122 13.32 12.95 -2.61
C ALA A 122 14.28 14.16 -2.47
N GLN A 123 13.94 15.31 -3.06
CA GLN A 123 14.73 16.54 -2.96
C GLN A 123 14.65 17.18 -1.57
N ASN A 124 13.52 17.04 -0.87
CA ASN A 124 13.31 17.60 0.46
C ASN A 124 14.03 16.83 1.59
N GLN A 125 14.78 15.77 1.26
CA GLN A 125 15.45 14.87 2.24
C GLN A 125 14.46 14.24 3.23
N ASP A 126 13.23 13.97 2.78
CA ASP A 126 12.28 13.21 3.58
C ASP A 126 12.83 11.81 3.89
N ASN A 127 12.35 11.22 4.99
CA ASN A 127 12.78 9.90 5.46
C ASN A 127 12.83 8.90 4.27
N PRO A 128 13.93 8.15 4.07
CA PRO A 128 14.08 7.21 2.94
C PRO A 128 12.90 6.26 2.75
N LEU A 129 12.22 5.89 3.83
CA LEU A 129 11.05 5.00 3.80
C LEU A 129 9.79 5.68 3.25
N VAL A 130 9.66 6.99 3.45
CA VAL A 130 8.60 7.79 2.83
C VAL A 130 8.86 7.90 1.33
N VAL A 131 10.09 8.19 0.93
CA VAL A 131 10.50 8.21 -0.49
C VAL A 131 10.25 6.85 -1.14
N GLU A 132 10.61 5.76 -0.46
CA GLU A 132 10.38 4.40 -0.96
C GLU A 132 8.89 4.07 -1.11
N ALA A 133 8.06 4.43 -0.12
CA ALA A 133 6.61 4.21 -0.21
C ALA A 133 5.97 4.98 -1.38
N TYR A 134 6.42 6.22 -1.64
CA TYR A 134 6.01 6.96 -2.84
C TYR A 134 6.52 6.31 -4.12
N ALA A 135 7.76 5.82 -4.14
CA ALA A 135 8.33 5.14 -5.30
C ALA A 135 7.58 3.84 -5.63
N ASP A 136 7.16 3.09 -4.62
CA ASP A 136 6.35 1.89 -4.80
C ASP A 136 4.98 2.20 -5.40
N LYS A 137 4.30 3.25 -4.91
CA LYS A 137 3.03 3.69 -5.51
C LYS A 137 3.18 4.07 -6.97
N VAL A 138 4.26 4.78 -7.31
CA VAL A 138 4.56 5.15 -8.69
C VAL A 138 4.82 3.90 -9.53
N LYS A 139 5.57 2.93 -9.00
CA LYS A 139 5.84 1.64 -9.65
C LYS A 139 4.55 0.85 -9.88
N ASP A 140 3.69 0.73 -8.87
CA ASP A 140 2.39 0.04 -8.97
C ASP A 140 1.48 0.73 -10.00
N SER A 141 1.50 2.07 -10.02
CA SER A 141 0.78 2.86 -11.02
C SER A 141 1.32 2.63 -12.44
N LEU A 142 2.63 2.50 -12.60
CA LEU A 142 3.29 2.21 -13.87
C LEU A 142 2.98 0.81 -14.36
N SER A 143 3.04 -0.18 -13.47
CA SER A 143 2.65 -1.55 -13.77
C SER A 143 1.18 -1.61 -14.19
N GLY A 144 0.27 -0.94 -13.47
CA GLY A 144 -1.14 -0.84 -13.84
C GLY A 144 -1.37 -0.19 -15.20
N PHE A 145 -0.70 0.94 -15.46
CA PHE A 145 -0.75 1.62 -16.76
C PHE A 145 -0.26 0.72 -17.90
N LEU A 146 0.84 0.00 -17.72
CA LEU A 146 1.41 -0.87 -18.75
C LEU A 146 0.46 -2.02 -19.10
N VAL A 147 -0.16 -2.66 -18.10
CA VAL A 147 -1.16 -3.72 -18.32
C VAL A 147 -2.33 -3.19 -19.14
N ARG A 148 -2.85 -2.02 -18.78
CA ARG A 148 -3.94 -1.39 -19.53
C ARG A 148 -3.52 -1.00 -20.94
N TYR A 149 -2.35 -0.40 -21.10
CA TYR A 149 -1.83 -0.04 -22.42
C TYR A 149 -1.70 -1.27 -23.31
N THR A 150 -1.26 -2.42 -22.78
CA THR A 150 -1.21 -3.67 -23.55
C THR A 150 -2.59 -4.17 -23.97
N VAL A 151 -3.59 -4.10 -23.09
CA VAL A 151 -4.98 -4.47 -23.42
C VAL A 151 -5.53 -3.54 -24.50
N ASP A 152 -5.43 -2.23 -24.30
CA ASP A 152 -5.92 -1.23 -25.25
C ASP A 152 -5.18 -1.31 -26.60
N PHE A 153 -3.89 -1.67 -26.60
CA PHE A 153 -3.09 -1.90 -27.81
C PHE A 153 -3.56 -3.11 -28.60
N GLN A 154 -3.92 -4.21 -27.91
CA GLN A 154 -4.48 -5.41 -28.53
C GLN A 154 -5.88 -5.16 -29.09
N GLU A 155 -6.74 -4.47 -28.34
CA GLU A 155 -8.10 -4.14 -28.75
C GLU A 155 -8.13 -3.16 -29.95
N GLN A 156 -7.18 -2.23 -30.03
CA GLN A 156 -7.10 -1.22 -31.09
C GLN A 156 -6.21 -1.64 -32.29
N GLY A 157 -5.85 -2.92 -32.38
CA GLY A 157 -5.10 -3.45 -33.52
C GLY A 157 -3.72 -2.81 -33.71
N GLY A 158 -3.04 -2.46 -32.62
CA GLY A 158 -1.67 -1.94 -32.63
C GLY A 158 -1.53 -0.41 -32.74
N LYS A 159 -2.61 0.35 -32.52
CA LYS A 159 -2.56 1.83 -32.51
C LYS A 159 -3.25 2.42 -31.27
N VAL A 160 -2.54 2.52 -30.16
CA VAL A 160 -2.99 3.35 -29.02
C VAL A 160 -2.74 4.82 -29.37
N ARG A 161 -3.79 5.53 -29.80
CA ARG A 161 -3.68 6.97 -30.10
C ARG A 161 -3.89 7.79 -28.84
N PHE A 162 -2.88 8.54 -28.44
CA PHE A 162 -3.02 9.64 -27.47
C PHE A 162 -3.73 10.87 -28.08
N SER A 163 -4.73 10.70 -28.95
CA SER A 163 -5.40 11.86 -29.55
C SER A 163 -6.38 12.49 -28.57
N VAL A 164 -6.20 13.79 -28.31
CA VAL A 164 -7.25 14.66 -27.77
C VAL A 164 -8.46 14.48 -28.67
N LYS A 165 -9.64 14.11 -28.14
CA LYS A 165 -10.88 14.38 -28.88
C LYS A 165 -10.81 15.85 -29.25
N PRO A 166 -10.74 16.23 -30.54
CA PRO A 166 -10.71 17.64 -30.90
C PRO A 166 -11.91 18.27 -30.23
N ASN A 167 -11.62 19.26 -29.39
CA ASN A 167 -12.62 19.98 -28.62
C ASN A 167 -13.75 20.34 -29.59
N THR A 168 -14.95 19.77 -29.40
CA THR A 168 -16.16 20.06 -30.18
C THR A 168 -16.66 21.49 -29.93
N ALA A 169 -15.77 22.41 -29.55
CA ALA A 169 -15.97 23.84 -29.43
C ALA A 169 -15.54 24.61 -30.70
N ARG A 170 -15.19 23.92 -31.80
CA ARG A 170 -14.92 24.57 -33.10
C ARG A 170 -16.11 24.63 -34.08
N SER A 171 -17.32 24.27 -33.66
CA SER A 171 -18.53 24.45 -34.48
C SER A 171 -19.37 25.69 -34.14
N PHE A 172 -18.96 26.52 -33.16
CA PHE A 172 -19.68 27.77 -32.85
C PHE A 172 -19.45 28.86 -33.90
N TRP A 173 -18.22 28.98 -34.43
CA TRP A 173 -17.86 30.02 -35.39
C TRP A 173 -18.19 29.68 -36.85
N SER A 174 -18.53 28.42 -37.18
CA SER A 174 -18.93 28.02 -38.54
C SER A 174 -20.40 28.31 -38.85
N ASN A 175 -21.21 28.69 -37.85
CA ASN A 175 -22.62 29.07 -38.02
C ASN A 175 -22.90 30.56 -37.73
N PHE A 176 -21.86 31.37 -37.45
CA PHE A 176 -22.04 32.76 -36.99
C PHE A 176 -21.88 33.83 -38.10
N TRP A 177 -21.70 33.44 -39.36
CA TRP A 177 -21.77 34.36 -40.50
C TRP A 177 -22.69 33.83 -41.61
N PRO A 178 -23.99 34.17 -41.57
CA PRO A 178 -24.73 34.41 -42.79
C PRO A 178 -24.39 35.83 -43.28
N PHE A 179 -24.27 36.03 -44.59
CA PHE A 179 -24.03 37.30 -45.31
C PHE A 179 -22.57 37.67 -45.67
N GLY A 180 -22.23 37.42 -46.94
CA GLY A 180 -22.04 38.52 -47.89
C GLY A 180 -20.60 38.93 -48.26
N ARG A 181 -20.06 38.35 -49.33
CA ARG A 181 -19.93 38.98 -50.66
C ARG A 181 -19.37 37.99 -51.67
#